data_AF-A0A0P1KU94-F1
#
_entry.id   AF-A0A0P1KU94-F1
#
_cell.length_a   1.000
_cell.length_b   1.000
_cell.length_c   1.000
_cell.angle_alpha   90.00
_cell.angle_beta   90.00
_cell.angle_gamma   90.00
#
_symmetry.space_group_name_H-M   'P 1'
#
loop_
_entity.id
_entity.type
_entity.pdbx_description
1 polymer ?
#
loop_
_entity_poly.entity_id
_entity_poly.type
_entity_poly.pdbx_seq_one_letter_code
_entity_poly.pdbx_strand_id
1 'polypeptide(L)'
;MSQDIDTILSTLRTEADPELAGLFYEFEDFYEQKLWHQLTERLDVFFHDERSLPLRLRVYDTFVSKFQDKINQLKLTNFLLLSLKDNSESQDALDYLTDLQKSFQEMDKKKQRNDGLKSHYSGILLIDIEIARIYLGQGDLVKARDSLDEIETTLEVQDSLPLQVTSAFYSTSAEYYLAKKDFNSFYYTSLLYLSTAETLKSYHELSPVKRQQLAYNLCIAALLGDKIYNLGELLNHPIMESISSDPQYEWMSQFLQTLSNGDFDQFDKLSKERVPHVPILSAHESFLRQKICLMTLVESVFVKNIRTLSFDDIASATHLPKDNVEHLVMRSISLGLLKGSIDQVNELVTVAWVQPRIINGDQINKMKQRLVEWNEEVSSLGKKIEARGKSIWV
;
A
#
# COMPACT_ATOMS: atom_id res chain seq x y z
N MET A 1 30.94 -9.57 35.79
CA MET A 1 30.07 -9.96 34.65
C MET A 1 28.60 -9.65 34.91
N SER A 2 27.97 -10.14 35.99
CA SER A 2 26.63 -9.68 36.41
C SER A 2 26.68 -8.28 37.04
N GLN A 3 27.61 -8.09 37.98
CA GLN A 3 27.81 -6.82 38.72
C GLN A 3 28.07 -5.59 37.83
N ASP A 4 28.67 -5.77 36.64
CA ASP A 4 28.92 -4.66 35.72
C ASP A 4 27.62 -4.18 35.06
N ILE A 5 26.66 -5.08 34.84
CA ILE A 5 25.36 -4.76 34.24
C ILE A 5 24.50 -4.03 35.26
N ASP A 6 24.45 -4.50 36.50
CA ASP A 6 23.68 -3.90 37.59
C ASP A 6 24.21 -2.48 37.90
N THR A 7 25.53 -2.28 37.81
CA THR A 7 26.16 -0.96 37.97
C THR A 7 25.81 -0.01 36.81
N ILE A 8 25.70 -0.52 35.58
CA ILE A 8 25.33 0.30 34.42
C ILE A 8 23.82 0.60 34.40
N LEU A 9 22.98 -0.37 34.74
CA LEU A 9 21.53 -0.18 34.88
C LEU A 9 21.19 0.79 36.01
N SER A 10 21.90 0.74 37.14
CA SER A 10 21.77 1.73 38.21
C SER A 10 22.24 3.14 37.80
N THR A 11 23.26 3.25 36.94
CA THR A 11 23.69 4.53 36.36
C THR A 11 22.66 5.09 35.38
N LEU A 12 22.11 4.23 34.51
CA LEU A 12 21.04 4.58 33.56
C LEU A 12 19.74 4.95 34.30
N ARG A 13 19.50 4.34 35.46
CA ARG A 13 18.36 4.65 36.33
C ARG A 13 18.47 6.04 36.95
N THR A 14 19.66 6.51 37.31
CA THR A 14 19.85 7.89 37.78
C THR A 14 19.63 8.94 36.69
N GLU A 15 19.79 8.55 35.43
CA GLU A 15 19.53 9.43 34.27
C GLU A 15 18.07 9.34 33.77
N ALA A 16 17.29 8.35 34.22
CA ALA A 16 15.91 8.11 33.80
C ALA A 16 14.86 8.79 34.70
N ASP A 17 13.70 9.07 34.13
CA ASP A 17 12.53 9.65 34.82
C ASP A 17 11.98 8.68 35.90
N PRO A 18 11.43 9.14 37.06
CA PRO A 18 11.06 8.28 38.18
C PRO A 18 10.01 7.19 37.88
N GLU A 19 9.19 7.37 36.84
CA GLU A 19 8.23 6.35 36.38
C GLU A 19 8.92 5.18 35.64
N LEU A 20 10.02 5.45 34.93
CA LEU A 20 10.80 4.42 34.21
C LEU A 20 11.74 3.65 35.14
N ALA A 21 12.09 4.23 36.30
CA ALA A 21 12.93 3.58 37.30
C ALA A 21 12.33 2.24 37.80
N GLY A 22 11.00 2.11 37.81
CA GLY A 22 10.32 0.86 38.16
C GLY A 22 10.59 -0.27 37.16
N LEU A 23 10.70 0.05 35.87
CA LEU A 23 10.95 -0.94 34.81
C LEU A 23 12.38 -1.49 34.86
N PHE A 24 13.36 -0.67 35.25
CA PHE A 24 14.76 -1.13 35.40
C PHE A 24 14.92 -2.17 36.51
N TYR A 25 14.18 -2.06 37.60
CA TYR A 25 14.16 -3.09 38.65
C TYR A 25 13.57 -4.41 38.16
N GLU A 26 12.49 -4.34 37.38
CA GLU A 26 11.92 -5.54 36.75
C GLU A 26 12.91 -6.17 35.75
N PHE A 27 13.72 -5.38 35.03
CA PHE A 27 14.75 -5.91 34.15
C PHE A 27 15.83 -6.69 34.90
N GLU A 28 16.28 -6.18 36.05
CA GLU A 28 17.23 -6.86 36.92
C GLU A 28 16.65 -8.18 37.43
N ASP A 29 15.43 -8.16 37.99
CA ASP A 29 14.75 -9.36 38.50
C ASP A 29 14.56 -10.42 37.41
N PHE A 30 14.07 -10.04 36.23
CA PHE A 30 13.86 -10.97 35.12
C PHE A 30 15.18 -11.49 34.55
N TYR A 31 16.24 -10.69 34.60
CA TYR A 31 17.57 -11.10 34.16
C TYR A 31 18.17 -12.13 35.13
N GLU A 32 18.10 -11.90 36.43
CA GLU A 32 18.55 -12.84 37.46
C GLU A 32 17.78 -14.16 37.38
N GLN A 33 16.47 -14.09 37.18
CA GLN A 33 15.59 -15.27 37.04
C GLN A 33 15.70 -15.94 35.66
N LYS A 34 16.42 -15.34 34.70
CA LYS A 34 16.60 -15.84 33.32
C LYS A 34 15.28 -16.00 32.56
N LEU A 35 14.29 -15.14 32.82
CA LEU A 35 12.98 -15.13 32.16
C LEU A 35 13.01 -14.24 30.90
N TRP A 36 13.60 -14.77 29.82
CA TRP A 36 13.85 -14.01 28.58
C TRP A 36 12.60 -13.48 27.89
N HIS A 37 11.48 -14.23 27.92
CA HIS A 37 10.26 -13.80 27.26
C HIS A 37 9.63 -12.58 27.94
N GLN A 38 9.48 -12.62 29.27
CA GLN A 38 8.92 -11.52 30.05
C GLN A 38 9.83 -10.28 29.99
N LEU A 39 11.15 -10.49 30.00
CA LEU A 39 12.12 -9.43 29.78
C LEU A 39 11.89 -8.74 28.43
N THR A 40 11.68 -9.49 27.35
CA THR A 40 11.43 -8.89 26.03
C THR A 40 10.12 -8.12 25.94
N GLU A 41 9.07 -8.52 26.66
CA GLU A 41 7.81 -7.78 26.69
C GLU A 41 7.94 -6.46 27.47
N ARG A 42 8.68 -6.47 28.58
CA ARG A 42 8.91 -5.24 29.36
C ARG A 42 9.86 -4.28 28.67
N LEU A 43 10.87 -4.81 27.97
CA LEU A 43 11.71 -4.00 27.08
C LEU A 43 10.86 -3.39 25.96
N ASP A 44 9.91 -4.13 25.39
CA ASP A 44 8.95 -3.60 24.41
C ASP A 44 8.26 -2.34 24.92
N VAL A 45 7.69 -2.38 26.13
CA VAL A 45 7.04 -1.22 26.75
C VAL A 45 8.02 -0.05 26.89
N PHE A 46 9.22 -0.31 27.40
CA PHE A 46 10.25 0.71 27.58
C PHE A 46 10.71 1.38 26.28
N PHE A 47 10.85 0.60 25.19
CA PHE A 47 11.24 1.12 23.88
C PHE A 47 10.09 1.82 23.14
N HIS A 48 8.83 1.63 23.54
CA HIS A 48 7.70 2.38 22.97
C HIS A 48 7.48 3.73 23.68
N ASP A 49 7.94 3.88 24.93
CA ASP A 49 7.77 5.12 25.69
C ASP A 49 8.69 6.25 25.19
N GLU A 50 8.10 7.37 24.76
CA GLU A 50 8.80 8.55 24.19
C GLU A 50 9.79 9.24 25.14
N ARG A 51 9.87 8.85 26.42
CA ARG A 51 10.82 9.45 27.39
C ARG A 51 12.16 8.72 27.47
N SER A 52 12.28 7.52 26.89
CA SER A 52 13.51 6.72 26.90
C SER A 52 14.50 7.06 25.78
N LEU A 53 14.14 7.99 24.88
CA LEU A 53 14.83 8.33 23.62
C LEU A 53 16.37 8.40 23.71
N PRO A 54 17.01 9.14 24.64
CA PRO A 54 18.47 9.25 24.68
C PRO A 54 19.18 8.04 25.31
N LEU A 55 18.47 7.20 26.06
CA LEU A 55 19.05 6.08 26.82
C LEU A 55 19.01 4.76 26.04
N ARG A 56 18.15 4.66 25.01
CA ARG A 56 17.93 3.45 24.21
C ARG A 56 19.19 2.89 23.57
N LEU A 57 20.04 3.74 23.00
CA LEU A 57 21.29 3.32 22.35
C LEU A 57 22.27 2.67 23.35
N ARG A 58 22.44 3.26 24.54
CA ARG A 58 23.32 2.72 25.58
C ARG A 58 22.78 1.41 26.16
N VAL A 59 21.47 1.33 26.36
CA VAL A 59 20.79 0.10 26.80
C VAL A 59 20.96 -0.99 25.73
N TYR A 60 20.80 -0.65 24.46
CA TYR A 60 20.99 -1.59 23.36
C TYR A 60 22.42 -2.15 23.33
N ASP A 61 23.43 -1.26 23.29
CA ASP A 61 24.83 -1.66 23.19
C ASP A 61 25.31 -2.49 24.38
N THR A 62 24.86 -2.14 25.60
CA THR A 62 25.34 -2.79 26.83
C THR A 62 24.58 -4.06 27.17
N PHE A 63 23.25 -4.04 26.98
CA PHE A 63 22.33 -5.07 27.47
C PHE A 63 21.88 -6.00 26.34
N VAL A 64 21.50 -5.46 25.18
CA VAL A 64 20.96 -6.27 24.08
C VAL A 64 22.06 -7.09 23.38
N SER A 65 23.26 -6.53 23.22
CA SER A 65 24.44 -7.25 22.68
C SER A 65 24.77 -8.53 23.46
N LYS A 66 24.41 -8.62 24.74
CA LYS A 66 24.67 -9.80 25.58
C LYS A 66 23.60 -10.88 25.48
N PHE A 67 22.40 -10.55 24.99
CA PHE A 67 21.25 -11.48 24.93
C PHE A 67 20.76 -11.79 23.52
N GLN A 68 21.53 -11.40 22.50
CA GLN A 68 21.23 -11.63 21.09
C GLN A 68 20.98 -13.13 20.77
N ASP A 69 21.63 -14.05 21.48
CA ASP A 69 21.52 -15.49 21.26
C ASP A 69 20.16 -16.10 21.70
N LYS A 70 19.45 -15.46 22.65
CA LYS A 70 18.32 -16.06 23.39
C LYS A 70 16.97 -15.40 23.15
N ILE A 71 16.95 -14.28 22.45
CA ILE A 71 15.77 -13.46 22.21
C ILE A 71 15.23 -13.71 20.78
N ASN A 72 13.94 -13.42 20.58
CA ASN A 72 13.34 -13.38 19.25
C ASN A 72 13.96 -12.23 18.42
N GLN A 73 14.57 -12.59 17.29
CA GLN A 73 15.31 -11.71 16.40
C GLN A 73 14.48 -10.52 15.92
N LEU A 74 13.19 -10.74 15.64
CA LEU A 74 12.29 -9.66 15.19
C LEU A 74 12.14 -8.56 16.23
N LYS A 75 12.03 -8.92 17.51
CA LYS A 75 11.93 -7.94 18.59
C LYS A 75 13.24 -7.20 18.79
N LEU A 76 14.36 -7.90 18.68
CA LEU A 76 15.69 -7.30 18.78
C LEU A 76 15.93 -6.30 17.65
N THR A 77 15.60 -6.66 16.41
CA THR A 77 15.67 -5.74 15.28
C THR A 77 14.71 -4.57 15.50
N ASN A 78 13.46 -4.79 15.96
CA ASN A 78 12.55 -3.68 16.27
C ASN A 78 13.11 -2.71 17.32
N PHE A 79 13.79 -3.20 18.37
CA PHE A 79 14.43 -2.33 19.36
C PHE A 79 15.55 -1.48 18.75
N LEU A 80 16.32 -2.08 17.85
CA LEU A 80 17.31 -1.32 17.09
C LEU A 80 16.62 -0.26 16.22
N LEU A 81 15.54 -0.59 15.50
CA LEU A 81 14.82 0.37 14.67
C LEU A 81 14.24 1.53 15.47
N LEU A 82 13.68 1.25 16.64
CA LEU A 82 13.19 2.28 17.57
C LEU A 82 14.31 3.14 18.16
N SER A 83 15.55 2.63 18.17
CA SER A 83 16.74 3.38 18.60
C SER A 83 17.36 4.19 17.45
N LEU A 84 17.28 3.68 16.21
CA LEU A 84 17.84 4.32 15.01
C LEU A 84 16.96 5.44 14.45
N LYS A 85 15.64 5.40 14.69
CA LYS A 85 14.69 6.42 14.20
C LYS A 85 15.01 7.85 14.65
N ASP A 86 15.75 7.99 15.75
CA ASP A 86 16.10 9.28 16.35
C ASP A 86 17.54 9.72 16.04
N ASN A 87 18.38 8.85 15.45
CA ASN A 87 19.78 9.17 15.22
C ASN A 87 19.95 9.95 13.91
N SER A 88 20.42 11.18 14.03
CA SER A 88 20.59 12.13 12.93
C SER A 88 21.71 11.75 11.96
N GLU A 89 22.55 10.77 12.31
CA GLU A 89 23.71 10.34 11.53
C GLU A 89 23.43 9.01 10.81
N SER A 90 23.12 9.13 9.52
CA SER A 90 22.79 7.98 8.66
C SER A 90 23.95 7.02 8.39
N GLN A 91 25.19 7.36 8.78
CA GLN A 91 26.37 6.50 8.58
C GLN A 91 26.57 5.56 9.77
N ASP A 92 26.53 6.08 11.00
CA ASP A 92 26.58 5.26 12.22
C ASP A 92 25.45 4.21 12.23
N ALA A 93 24.25 4.58 11.77
CA ALA A 93 23.13 3.65 11.64
C ALA A 93 23.44 2.47 10.68
N LEU A 94 24.16 2.70 9.57
CA LEU A 94 24.56 1.64 8.64
C LEU A 94 25.63 0.73 9.25
N ASP A 95 26.57 1.28 10.01
CA ASP A 95 27.61 0.52 10.68
C ASP A 95 27.00 -0.39 11.77
N TYR A 96 26.08 0.12 12.58
CA TYR A 96 25.34 -0.68 13.56
C TYR A 96 24.50 -1.80 12.90
N LEU A 97 23.84 -1.52 11.77
CA LEU A 97 23.05 -2.53 11.04
C LEU A 97 23.93 -3.60 10.40
N THR A 98 25.06 -3.23 9.79
CA THR A 98 25.99 -4.20 9.21
C THR A 98 26.69 -5.05 10.27
N ASP A 99 27.00 -4.49 11.44
CA ASP A 99 27.58 -5.25 12.54
C ASP A 99 26.59 -6.24 13.16
N LEU A 100 25.31 -5.89 13.22
CA LEU A 100 24.25 -6.83 13.58
C LEU A 100 24.04 -7.89 12.51
N GLN A 101 24.06 -7.53 11.23
CA GLN A 101 23.96 -8.48 10.12
C GLN A 101 25.10 -9.52 10.19
N LYS A 102 26.34 -9.08 10.43
CA LYS A 102 27.50 -9.97 10.64
C LYS A 102 27.29 -10.88 11.85
N SER A 103 26.81 -10.33 12.96
CA SER A 103 26.51 -11.10 14.18
C SER A 103 25.45 -12.17 13.92
N PHE A 104 24.41 -11.87 13.14
CA PHE A 104 23.40 -12.85 12.73
C PHE A 104 23.97 -13.93 11.80
N GLN A 105 24.79 -13.56 10.82
CA GLN A 105 25.46 -14.51 9.94
C GLN A 105 26.44 -15.44 10.68
N GLU A 106 27.13 -14.94 11.72
CA GLU A 106 27.99 -15.76 12.56
C GLU A 106 27.20 -16.72 13.45
N MET A 107 26.04 -16.30 13.96
CA MET A 107 25.14 -17.18 14.71
C MET A 107 24.53 -18.27 13.82
N ASP A 108 24.18 -17.95 12.57
CA ASP A 108 23.69 -18.93 11.60
C ASP A 108 24.75 -19.95 11.21
N LYS A 109 26.02 -19.53 11.08
CA LYS A 109 27.15 -20.45 10.84
C LYS A 109 27.41 -21.38 12.03
N LYS A 110 27.13 -20.94 13.26
CA LYS A 110 27.31 -21.73 14.49
C LYS A 110 26.15 -22.70 14.76
N LYS A 111 24.94 -22.43 14.26
CA LYS A 111 23.76 -23.28 14.45
C LYS A 111 23.65 -24.36 13.37
N GLN A 112 24.12 -25.57 13.67
CA GLN A 112 23.88 -26.73 12.82
C GLN A 112 22.44 -27.26 12.99
N ARG A 113 21.67 -27.27 11.89
CA ARG A 113 20.49 -28.08 11.45
C ARG A 113 19.48 -28.72 12.45
N ASN A 114 19.75 -28.89 13.74
CA ASN A 114 18.94 -29.70 14.68
C ASN A 114 18.43 -28.96 15.93
N ASP A 115 18.58 -27.65 16.03
CA ASP A 115 17.81 -26.86 16.99
C ASP A 115 16.53 -26.40 16.30
N GLY A 116 15.36 -26.87 16.76
CA GLY A 116 14.04 -26.59 16.19
C GLY A 116 13.56 -25.12 16.26
N LEU A 117 14.49 -24.16 16.26
CA LEU A 117 14.20 -22.74 16.13
C LEU A 117 14.04 -22.39 14.64
N LYS A 118 12.90 -21.79 14.31
CA LYS A 118 12.63 -21.12 13.03
C LYS A 118 13.84 -20.26 12.63
N SER A 119 14.21 -20.32 11.36
CA SER A 119 15.35 -19.61 10.77
C SER A 119 15.42 -18.14 11.23
N HIS A 120 16.62 -17.68 11.60
CA HIS A 120 16.97 -16.28 11.92
C HIS A 120 16.82 -15.32 10.72
N TYR A 121 16.45 -15.88 9.58
CA TYR A 121 16.28 -15.25 8.29
C TYR A 121 15.36 -14.03 8.30
N SER A 122 14.25 -14.08 9.06
CA SER A 122 13.30 -12.97 9.13
C SER A 122 13.89 -11.71 9.77
N GLY A 123 14.85 -11.87 10.69
CA GLY A 123 15.58 -10.76 11.29
C GLY A 123 16.60 -10.14 10.32
N ILE A 124 17.27 -10.96 9.52
CA ILE A 124 18.23 -10.51 8.50
C ILE A 124 17.50 -9.71 7.42
N LEU A 125 16.39 -10.23 6.89
CA LEU A 125 15.57 -9.50 5.91
C LEU A 125 15.11 -8.14 6.43
N LEU A 126 14.69 -8.07 7.70
CA LEU A 126 14.26 -6.81 8.29
C LEU A 126 15.41 -5.79 8.40
N ILE A 127 16.64 -6.27 8.66
CA ILE A 127 17.85 -5.42 8.66
C ILE A 127 18.16 -4.93 7.25
N ASP A 128 18.12 -5.81 6.24
CA ASP A 128 18.41 -5.46 4.86
C ASP A 128 17.40 -4.42 4.32
N ILE A 129 16.12 -4.54 4.70
CA ILE A 129 15.07 -3.56 4.40
C ILE A 129 15.40 -2.19 4.99
N GLU A 130 15.93 -2.14 6.20
CA GLU A 130 16.18 -0.88 6.92
C GLU A 130 17.50 -0.22 6.47
N ILE A 131 18.47 -1.04 6.05
CA ILE A 131 19.63 -0.56 5.27
C ILE A 131 19.14 0.12 3.98
N ALA A 132 18.21 -0.50 3.24
CA ALA A 132 17.63 0.11 2.05
C ALA A 132 16.93 1.44 2.38
N ARG A 133 16.19 1.51 3.50
CA ARG A 133 15.54 2.74 3.96
C ARG A 133 16.54 3.88 4.22
N ILE A 134 17.67 3.58 4.86
CA ILE A 134 18.72 4.58 5.11
C ILE A 134 19.33 5.05 3.78
N TYR A 135 19.57 4.15 2.82
CA TYR A 135 20.05 4.55 1.50
C TYR A 135 19.05 5.48 0.76
N LEU A 136 17.75 5.26 0.92
CA LEU A 136 16.73 6.18 0.40
C LEU A 136 16.81 7.56 1.05
N GLY A 137 17.03 7.62 2.37
CA GLY A 137 17.25 8.88 3.11
C GLY A 137 18.50 9.63 2.65
N GLN A 138 19.57 8.91 2.29
CA GLN A 138 20.80 9.47 1.73
C GLN A 138 20.67 9.86 0.24
N GLY A 139 19.59 9.45 -0.44
CA GLY A 139 19.34 9.71 -1.86
C GLY A 139 20.06 8.76 -2.82
N ASP A 140 20.68 7.68 -2.33
CA ASP A 140 21.32 6.67 -3.18
C ASP A 140 20.29 5.64 -3.68
N LEU A 141 19.55 6.04 -4.72
CA LEU A 141 18.46 5.24 -5.30
C LEU A 141 18.92 3.96 -5.97
N VAL A 142 20.19 3.85 -6.37
CA VAL A 142 20.71 2.68 -7.08
C VAL A 142 20.94 1.55 -6.10
N LYS A 143 21.69 1.80 -5.02
CA LYS A 143 21.94 0.79 -3.99
C LYS A 143 20.66 0.35 -3.30
N ALA A 144 19.74 1.28 -3.03
CA ALA A 144 18.44 0.94 -2.46
C ALA A 144 17.64 0.01 -3.39
N ARG A 145 17.76 0.17 -4.72
CA ARG A 145 17.05 -0.72 -5.65
C ARG A 145 17.65 -2.11 -5.67
N ASP A 146 18.97 -2.21 -5.77
CA ASP A 146 19.66 -3.50 -5.80
C ASP A 146 19.35 -4.31 -4.54
N SER A 147 19.36 -3.67 -3.36
CA SER A 147 18.95 -4.32 -2.11
C SER A 147 17.48 -4.73 -2.11
N LEU A 148 16.56 -3.90 -2.62
CA LEU A 148 15.14 -4.25 -2.70
C LEU A 148 14.87 -5.40 -3.68
N ASP A 149 15.60 -5.48 -4.80
CA ASP A 149 15.49 -6.56 -5.78
C ASP A 149 16.02 -7.89 -5.20
N GLU A 150 17.15 -7.86 -4.48
CA GLU A 150 17.64 -9.02 -3.73
C GLU A 150 16.59 -9.49 -2.71
N ILE A 151 16.01 -8.55 -1.94
CA ILE A 151 14.95 -8.87 -0.98
C ILE A 151 13.72 -9.45 -1.71
N GLU A 152 13.27 -8.88 -2.83
CA GLU A 152 12.12 -9.39 -3.59
C GLU A 152 12.33 -10.85 -4.03
N THR A 153 13.50 -11.18 -4.61
CA THR A 153 13.80 -12.57 -4.99
C THR A 153 13.83 -13.51 -3.80
N THR A 154 14.29 -13.04 -2.64
CA THR A 154 14.25 -13.84 -1.42
C THR A 154 12.86 -14.05 -0.84
N LEU A 155 11.98 -13.06 -0.97
CA LEU A 155 10.58 -13.14 -0.53
C LEU A 155 9.80 -14.12 -1.41
N GLU A 156 10.02 -14.14 -2.73
CA GLU A 156 9.35 -15.06 -3.66
C GLU A 156 9.68 -16.54 -3.39
N VAL A 157 10.86 -16.84 -2.84
CA VAL A 157 11.30 -18.21 -2.54
C VAL A 157 10.66 -18.73 -1.24
N GLN A 158 10.13 -17.87 -0.37
CA GLN A 158 9.62 -18.26 0.95
C GLN A 158 8.12 -18.04 1.14
N ASP A 159 7.39 -19.14 1.36
CA ASP A 159 5.94 -19.13 1.57
C ASP A 159 5.48 -18.67 2.97
N SER A 160 6.38 -18.63 3.98
CA SER A 160 6.00 -18.34 5.37
C SER A 160 6.82 -17.20 5.98
N LEU A 161 6.40 -15.97 5.70
CA LEU A 161 7.00 -14.76 6.24
C LEU A 161 6.09 -14.08 7.26
N PRO A 162 6.66 -13.50 8.34
CA PRO A 162 5.90 -12.66 9.25
C PRO A 162 5.38 -11.41 8.53
N LEU A 163 4.12 -11.05 8.78
CA LEU A 163 3.48 -9.87 8.18
C LEU A 163 4.21 -8.55 8.45
N GLN A 164 4.97 -8.47 9.55
CA GLN A 164 5.80 -7.31 9.90
C GLN A 164 6.91 -7.06 8.86
N VAL A 165 7.59 -8.12 8.41
CA VAL A 165 8.69 -8.02 7.44
C VAL A 165 8.15 -7.60 6.08
N THR A 166 7.04 -8.22 5.65
CA THR A 166 6.38 -7.85 4.38
C THR A 166 5.85 -6.41 4.41
N SER A 167 5.32 -5.96 5.56
CA SER A 167 4.86 -4.57 5.71
C SER A 167 6.03 -3.57 5.63
N ALA A 168 7.16 -3.86 6.28
CA ALA A 168 8.35 -3.02 6.19
C ALA A 168 8.91 -2.96 4.76
N PHE A 169 8.91 -4.10 4.05
CA PHE A 169 9.33 -4.18 2.65
C PHE A 169 8.45 -3.32 1.72
N TYR A 170 7.12 -3.43 1.84
CA TYR A 170 6.22 -2.62 1.03
C TYR A 170 6.30 -1.13 1.40
N SER A 171 6.56 -0.79 2.66
CA SER A 171 6.76 0.60 3.09
C SER A 171 8.00 1.23 2.43
N THR A 172 9.14 0.55 2.48
CA THR A 172 10.40 1.04 1.88
C THR A 172 10.32 1.08 0.35
N SER A 173 9.68 0.09 -0.25
CA SER A 173 9.39 0.09 -1.69
C SER A 173 8.48 1.25 -2.09
N ALA A 174 7.46 1.59 -1.28
CA ALA A 174 6.62 2.75 -1.53
C ALA A 174 7.41 4.07 -1.42
N GLU A 175 8.27 4.22 -0.41
CA GLU A 175 9.16 5.39 -0.30
C GLU A 175 10.08 5.52 -1.54
N TYR A 176 10.62 4.41 -2.04
CA TYR A 176 11.43 4.36 -3.26
C TYR A 176 10.65 4.80 -4.51
N TYR A 177 9.45 4.24 -4.74
CA TYR A 177 8.64 4.60 -5.91
C TYR A 177 8.15 6.06 -5.85
N LEU A 178 7.88 6.57 -4.65
CA LEU A 178 7.55 7.98 -4.45
C LEU A 178 8.73 8.89 -4.82
N ALA A 179 9.95 8.55 -4.42
CA ALA A 179 11.16 9.29 -4.77
C ALA A 179 11.41 9.30 -6.29
N LYS A 180 11.15 8.18 -6.98
CA LYS A 180 11.24 8.07 -8.44
C LYS A 180 10.07 8.71 -9.20
N LYS A 181 8.99 9.10 -8.50
CA LYS A 181 7.73 9.58 -9.08
C LYS A 181 7.06 8.55 -10.01
N ASP A 182 7.25 7.26 -9.75
CA ASP A 182 6.51 6.21 -10.44
C ASP A 182 5.19 5.93 -9.70
N PHE A 183 4.13 6.61 -10.14
CA PHE A 183 2.81 6.54 -9.52
C PHE A 183 2.14 5.18 -9.65
N ASN A 184 2.42 4.43 -10.72
CA ASN A 184 1.77 3.14 -10.96
C ASN A 184 2.25 2.10 -9.93
N SER A 185 3.57 1.93 -9.86
CA SER A 185 4.20 0.98 -8.92
C SER A 185 3.93 1.39 -7.48
N PHE A 186 4.02 2.70 -7.18
CA PHE A 186 3.68 3.23 -5.86
C PHE A 186 2.27 2.86 -5.42
N TYR A 187 1.27 2.97 -6.30
CA TYR A 187 -0.12 2.68 -5.96
C TYR A 187 -0.31 1.20 -5.58
N TYR A 188 0.18 0.27 -6.41
CA TYR A 188 0.05 -1.17 -6.12
C TYR A 188 0.79 -1.57 -4.85
N THR A 189 2.04 -1.12 -4.69
CA THR A 189 2.84 -1.38 -3.49
C THR A 189 2.21 -0.79 -2.23
N SER A 190 1.61 0.40 -2.34
CA SER A 190 0.91 1.02 -1.21
C SER A 190 -0.35 0.24 -0.83
N LEU A 191 -1.15 -0.26 -1.78
CA LEU A 191 -2.30 -1.10 -1.44
C LEU A 191 -1.88 -2.40 -0.75
N LEU A 192 -0.79 -3.02 -1.20
CA LEU A 192 -0.22 -4.19 -0.53
C LEU A 192 0.23 -3.85 0.89
N TYR A 193 0.96 -2.74 1.06
CA TYR A 193 1.34 -2.23 2.38
C TYR A 193 0.13 -2.09 3.30
N LEU A 194 -0.94 -1.46 2.82
CA LEU A 194 -2.14 -1.20 3.60
C LEU A 194 -2.88 -2.49 3.97
N SER A 195 -3.02 -3.44 3.04
CA SER A 195 -3.62 -4.75 3.34
C SER A 195 -2.86 -5.52 4.43
N THR A 196 -1.53 -5.43 4.43
CA THR A 196 -0.69 -6.03 5.49
C THR A 196 -0.78 -5.25 6.81
N ALA A 197 -0.92 -3.93 6.73
CA ALA A 197 -0.99 -3.05 7.90
C ALA A 197 -2.34 -3.13 8.62
N GLU A 198 -3.46 -3.24 7.91
CA GLU A 198 -4.81 -3.43 8.49
C GLU A 198 -4.92 -4.72 9.31
N THR A 199 -4.17 -5.75 8.91
CA THR A 199 -4.08 -7.03 9.62
C THR A 199 -3.27 -6.92 10.91
N LEU A 200 -2.44 -5.87 11.04
CA LEU A 200 -1.61 -5.60 12.22
C LEU A 200 -2.34 -4.65 13.19
N LYS A 201 -2.38 -4.98 14.48
CA LYS A 201 -2.87 -4.07 15.54
C LYS A 201 -2.09 -2.74 15.60
N SER A 202 -0.92 -2.65 14.97
CA SER A 202 -0.16 -1.41 14.75
C SER A 202 -0.84 -0.41 13.81
N TYR A 203 -1.95 -0.79 13.18
CA TYR A 203 -2.88 0.16 12.55
C TYR A 203 -3.52 1.13 13.54
N HIS A 204 -3.37 0.96 14.85
CA HIS A 204 -3.74 1.96 15.85
C HIS A 204 -2.54 2.81 16.34
N GLU A 205 -1.30 2.40 16.05
CA GLU A 205 -0.07 3.07 16.48
C GLU A 205 0.47 4.07 15.44
N LEU A 206 0.05 3.95 14.17
CA LEU A 206 0.47 4.91 13.15
C LEU A 206 -0.17 6.27 13.43
N SER A 207 0.64 7.31 13.66
CA SER A 207 0.16 8.68 13.88
C SER A 207 -0.87 9.08 12.80
N PRO A 208 -2.01 9.70 13.17
CA PRO A 208 -3.06 10.09 12.22
C PRO A 208 -2.52 10.98 11.10
N VAL A 209 -1.49 11.80 11.38
CA VAL A 209 -0.83 12.67 10.41
C VAL A 209 -0.15 11.87 9.29
N LYS A 210 0.53 10.76 9.63
CA LYS A 210 1.19 9.92 8.63
C LYS A 210 0.18 9.21 7.73
N ARG A 211 -0.98 8.83 8.27
CA ARG A 211 -2.08 8.25 7.48
C ARG A 211 -2.63 9.25 6.49
N GLN A 212 -2.84 10.49 6.91
CA GLN A 212 -3.31 11.56 6.03
C GLN A 212 -2.30 11.83 4.90
N GLN A 213 -1.01 11.88 5.20
CA GLN A 213 0.04 12.04 4.18
C GLN A 213 0.07 10.88 3.19
N LEU A 214 0.00 9.64 3.69
CA LEU A 214 -0.03 8.45 2.83
C LEU A 214 -1.27 8.45 1.95
N ALA A 215 -2.44 8.75 2.52
CA ALA A 215 -3.70 8.83 1.83
C ALA A 215 -3.66 9.92 0.73
N TYR A 216 -3.11 11.09 1.03
CA TYR A 216 -2.90 12.16 0.06
C TYR A 216 -2.00 11.72 -1.09
N ASN A 217 -0.85 11.13 -0.78
CA ASN A 217 0.08 10.61 -1.80
C ASN A 217 -0.56 9.51 -2.65
N LEU A 218 -1.38 8.65 -2.04
CA LEU A 218 -2.10 7.59 -2.73
C LEU A 218 -3.19 8.13 -3.66
N CYS A 219 -3.92 9.17 -3.24
CA CYS A 219 -4.87 9.86 -4.11
C CYS A 219 -4.14 10.49 -5.31
N ILE A 220 -3.03 11.19 -5.08
CA ILE A 220 -2.23 11.77 -6.17
C ILE A 220 -1.71 10.69 -7.13
N ALA A 221 -1.21 9.57 -6.61
CA ALA A 221 -0.77 8.45 -7.43
C ALA A 221 -1.91 7.82 -8.22
N ALA A 222 -3.08 7.64 -7.61
CA ALA A 222 -4.28 7.13 -8.26
C ALA A 222 -4.74 8.05 -9.41
N LEU A 223 -4.60 9.37 -9.25
CA LEU A 223 -4.93 10.36 -10.28
C LEU A 223 -3.92 10.34 -11.43
N LEU A 224 -2.62 10.38 -11.11
CA LEU A 224 -1.54 10.50 -12.10
C LEU A 224 -1.11 9.18 -12.74
N GLY A 225 -1.56 8.03 -12.24
CA GLY A 225 -1.24 6.73 -12.82
C GLY A 225 -1.89 6.52 -14.19
N ASP A 226 -1.08 6.12 -15.18
CA ASP A 226 -1.48 5.81 -16.56
C ASP A 226 -2.30 4.53 -16.69
N LYS A 227 -2.10 3.58 -15.77
CA LYS A 227 -2.76 2.26 -15.79
C LYS A 227 -3.87 2.10 -14.75
N ILE A 228 -4.09 3.11 -13.91
CA ILE A 228 -5.02 3.03 -12.79
C ILE A 228 -6.36 3.62 -13.19
N TYR A 229 -7.32 2.76 -13.50
CA TYR A 229 -8.72 3.13 -13.80
C TYR A 229 -9.70 2.55 -12.76
N ASN A 230 -9.21 1.74 -11.82
CA ASN A 230 -9.97 1.20 -10.70
C ASN A 230 -9.83 2.10 -9.46
N LEU A 231 -10.50 3.25 -9.47
CA LEU A 231 -10.53 4.14 -8.30
C LEU A 231 -11.43 3.64 -7.15
N GLY A 232 -12.29 2.66 -7.41
CA GLY A 232 -13.21 2.11 -6.41
C GLY A 232 -12.52 1.37 -5.27
N GLU A 233 -11.32 0.83 -5.51
CA GLU A 233 -10.52 0.16 -4.46
C GLU A 233 -10.12 1.15 -3.36
N LEU A 234 -9.64 2.32 -3.78
CA LEU A 234 -9.24 3.39 -2.86
C LEU A 234 -10.43 4.01 -2.14
N LEU A 235 -11.54 4.25 -2.85
CA LEU A 235 -12.74 4.88 -2.29
C LEU A 235 -13.38 4.04 -1.17
N ASN A 236 -13.31 2.70 -1.27
CA ASN A 236 -13.86 1.79 -0.28
C ASN A 236 -12.92 1.53 0.91
N HIS A 237 -11.67 1.99 0.83
CA HIS A 237 -10.67 1.71 1.85
C HIS A 237 -10.86 2.63 3.07
N PRO A 238 -10.79 2.11 4.32
CA PRO A 238 -10.92 2.90 5.56
C PRO A 238 -9.98 4.11 5.69
N ILE A 239 -8.88 4.17 4.93
CA ILE A 239 -7.96 5.30 4.91
C ILE A 239 -8.64 6.56 4.37
N MET A 240 -9.61 6.39 3.48
CA MET A 240 -10.32 7.50 2.88
C MET A 240 -11.26 8.18 3.88
N GLU A 241 -11.73 7.47 4.91
CA GLU A 241 -12.50 8.04 6.03
C GLU A 241 -11.65 9.02 6.86
N SER A 242 -10.36 8.73 7.02
CA SER A 242 -9.41 9.59 7.76
C SER A 242 -9.19 10.93 7.07
N ILE A 243 -9.30 10.97 5.74
CA ILE A 243 -9.24 12.20 4.95
C ILE A 243 -10.60 12.91 4.88
N SER A 244 -11.70 12.14 4.82
CA SER A 244 -13.06 12.71 4.70
C SER A 244 -13.46 13.50 5.94
N SER A 245 -12.81 13.26 7.07
CA SER A 245 -13.01 14.01 8.31
C SER A 245 -12.41 15.43 8.28
N ASP A 246 -11.45 15.69 7.36
CA ASP A 246 -10.77 16.98 7.25
C ASP A 246 -11.27 17.79 6.04
N PRO A 247 -11.77 19.03 6.24
CA PRO A 247 -12.33 19.86 5.17
C PRO A 247 -11.28 20.32 4.14
N GLN A 248 -9.98 20.21 4.45
CA GLN A 248 -8.90 20.54 3.52
C GLN A 248 -8.67 19.49 2.44
N TYR A 249 -9.09 18.24 2.67
CA TYR A 249 -8.84 17.11 1.78
C TYR A 249 -10.11 16.47 1.23
N GLU A 250 -11.29 16.89 1.71
CA GLU A 250 -12.60 16.42 1.23
C GLU A 250 -12.76 16.58 -0.30
N TRP A 251 -12.23 17.67 -0.86
CA TRP A 251 -12.25 17.91 -2.31
C TRP A 251 -11.56 16.78 -3.10
N MET A 252 -10.58 16.09 -2.54
CA MET A 252 -9.87 14.99 -3.20
C MET A 252 -10.78 13.75 -3.31
N SER A 253 -11.55 13.47 -2.26
CA SER A 253 -12.54 12.39 -2.27
C SER A 253 -13.63 12.68 -3.30
N GLN A 254 -14.16 13.91 -3.29
CA GLN A 254 -15.13 14.37 -4.29
C GLN A 254 -14.54 14.27 -5.70
N PHE A 255 -13.29 14.67 -5.90
CA PHE A 255 -12.61 14.59 -7.19
C PHE A 255 -12.45 13.14 -7.70
N LEU A 256 -12.12 12.20 -6.82
CA LEU A 256 -12.04 10.77 -7.16
C LEU A 256 -13.43 10.19 -7.49
N GLN A 257 -14.48 10.59 -6.76
CA GLN A 257 -15.85 10.19 -7.04
C GLN A 257 -16.34 10.73 -8.39
N THR A 258 -16.10 12.02 -8.66
CA THR A 258 -16.40 12.65 -9.96
C THR A 258 -15.66 11.94 -11.10
N LEU A 259 -14.39 11.58 -10.91
CA LEU A 259 -13.61 10.84 -11.92
C LEU A 259 -14.15 9.42 -12.12
N SER A 260 -14.62 8.78 -11.04
CA SER A 260 -15.23 7.46 -11.11
C SER A 260 -16.55 7.43 -11.89
N ASN A 261 -17.36 8.49 -11.75
CA ASN A 261 -18.67 8.67 -12.39
C ASN A 261 -18.58 9.36 -13.76
N GLY A 262 -17.39 9.85 -14.17
CA GLY A 262 -17.18 10.45 -15.48
C GLY A 262 -17.90 11.78 -15.72
N ASP A 263 -18.22 12.55 -14.67
CA ASP A 263 -18.94 13.82 -14.77
C ASP A 263 -18.00 14.99 -15.13
N PHE A 264 -18.04 15.42 -16.40
CA PHE A 264 -17.19 16.51 -16.91
C PHE A 264 -17.43 17.87 -16.25
N ASP A 265 -18.69 18.23 -15.99
CA ASP A 265 -19.03 19.57 -15.47
C ASP A 265 -18.54 19.79 -14.04
N GLN A 266 -18.62 18.74 -13.20
CA GLN A 266 -18.09 18.79 -11.84
C GLN A 266 -16.56 18.78 -11.86
N PHE A 267 -15.96 17.99 -12.75
CA PHE A 267 -14.52 17.93 -12.93
C PHE A 267 -13.94 19.29 -13.37
N ASP A 268 -14.56 19.95 -14.36
CA ASP A 268 -14.07 21.23 -14.87
C ASP A 268 -14.15 22.33 -13.79
N LYS A 269 -15.21 22.36 -12.98
CA LYS A 269 -15.32 23.28 -11.82
C LYS A 269 -14.25 23.02 -10.77
N LEU A 270 -14.08 21.77 -10.34
CA LEU A 270 -13.07 21.38 -9.34
C LEU A 270 -11.64 21.62 -9.84
N SER A 271 -11.41 21.36 -11.14
CA SER A 271 -10.11 21.57 -11.77
C SER A 271 -9.73 23.06 -11.78
N LYS A 272 -10.65 23.94 -12.17
CA LYS A 272 -10.41 25.40 -12.20
C LYS A 272 -10.13 26.00 -10.81
N GLU A 273 -10.75 25.46 -9.76
CA GLU A 273 -10.56 25.96 -8.40
C GLU A 273 -9.27 25.46 -7.73
N ARG A 274 -8.81 24.23 -8.04
CA ARG A 274 -7.77 23.55 -7.24
C ARG A 274 -6.50 23.15 -7.97
N VAL A 275 -6.52 23.04 -9.30
CA VAL A 275 -5.30 22.81 -10.11
C VAL A 275 -4.19 23.86 -9.88
N PRO A 276 -4.48 25.15 -9.56
CA PRO A 276 -3.43 26.11 -9.23
C PRO A 276 -2.70 25.82 -7.91
N HIS A 277 -3.33 25.09 -6.98
CA HIS A 277 -2.80 24.89 -5.64
C HIS A 277 -1.75 23.77 -5.56
N VAL A 278 -1.72 22.86 -6.53
CA VAL A 278 -0.74 21.75 -6.55
C VAL A 278 0.03 21.76 -7.89
N PRO A 279 1.32 22.16 -7.90
CA PRO A 279 2.09 22.30 -9.13
C PRO A 279 2.25 20.98 -9.91
N ILE A 280 2.19 19.84 -9.19
CA ILE A 280 2.26 18.50 -9.80
C ILE A 280 1.01 18.21 -10.64
N LEU A 281 -0.17 18.67 -10.22
CA LEU A 281 -1.41 18.49 -10.97
C LEU A 281 -1.46 19.40 -12.20
N SER A 282 -0.94 20.62 -12.10
CA SER A 282 -0.85 21.54 -13.25
C SER A 282 0.05 20.98 -14.37
N ALA A 283 1.17 20.34 -14.02
CA ALA A 283 2.04 19.71 -15.01
C ALA A 283 1.37 18.56 -15.78
N HIS A 284 0.35 17.93 -15.20
CA HIS A 284 -0.32 16.74 -15.74
C HIS A 284 -1.81 16.97 -16.08
N GLU A 285 -2.24 18.20 -16.30
CA GLU A 285 -3.65 18.52 -16.59
C GLU A 285 -4.15 17.84 -17.88
N SER A 286 -3.33 17.82 -18.94
CA SER A 286 -3.67 17.16 -20.21
C SER A 286 -3.90 15.67 -20.03
N PHE A 287 -3.13 15.03 -19.15
CA PHE A 287 -3.27 13.62 -18.82
C PHE A 287 -4.56 13.35 -18.02
N LEU A 288 -4.90 14.20 -17.05
CA LEU A 288 -6.16 14.08 -16.31
C LEU A 288 -7.39 14.25 -17.21
N ARG A 289 -7.35 15.19 -18.16
CA ARG A 289 -8.40 15.37 -19.17
C ARG A 289 -8.56 14.12 -20.04
N GLN A 290 -7.47 13.52 -20.49
CA GLN A 290 -7.52 12.26 -21.24
C GLN A 290 -8.11 11.12 -20.39
N LYS A 291 -7.72 11.05 -19.11
CA LYS A 291 -8.17 10.03 -18.17
C LYS A 291 -9.67 10.11 -17.89
N ILE A 292 -10.23 11.30 -17.66
CA ILE A 292 -11.69 11.44 -17.50
C ILE A 292 -12.43 11.02 -18.78
N CYS A 293 -11.91 11.36 -19.97
CA CYS A 293 -12.54 10.95 -21.22
C CYS A 293 -12.54 9.42 -21.39
N LEU A 294 -11.46 8.73 -21.00
CA LEU A 294 -11.39 7.27 -20.99
C LEU A 294 -12.39 6.66 -20.00
N MET A 295 -12.56 7.27 -18.82
CA MET A 295 -13.51 6.80 -17.81
C MET A 295 -14.96 6.97 -18.26
N THR A 296 -15.31 8.13 -18.83
CA THR A 296 -16.64 8.38 -19.38
C THR A 296 -16.95 7.46 -20.56
N LEU A 297 -15.94 7.12 -21.39
CA LEU A 297 -16.09 6.11 -22.45
C LEU A 297 -16.46 4.75 -21.86
N VAL A 298 -15.69 4.25 -20.89
CA VAL A 298 -15.91 2.94 -20.27
C VAL A 298 -17.29 2.88 -19.59
N GLU A 299 -17.70 3.95 -18.91
CA GLU A 299 -19.02 4.03 -18.29
C GLU A 299 -20.15 4.07 -19.33
N SER A 300 -20.00 4.85 -20.40
CA SER A 300 -20.97 4.91 -21.49
C SER A 300 -21.17 3.55 -22.16
N VAL A 301 -20.08 2.79 -22.35
CA VAL A 301 -20.12 1.40 -22.83
C VAL A 301 -20.85 0.49 -21.83
N PHE A 302 -20.59 0.65 -20.53
CA PHE A 302 -21.18 -0.19 -19.49
C PHE A 302 -22.69 0.02 -19.32
N VAL A 303 -23.17 1.26 -19.47
CA VAL A 303 -24.59 1.62 -19.34
C VAL A 303 -25.42 1.21 -20.56
N LYS A 304 -24.83 1.12 -21.75
CA LYS A 304 -25.55 0.70 -22.96
C LYS A 304 -25.69 -0.83 -23.06
N ASN A 305 -26.89 -1.30 -23.41
CA ASN A 305 -27.17 -2.73 -23.62
C ASN A 305 -26.57 -3.23 -24.94
N ILE A 306 -26.56 -2.37 -25.96
CA ILE A 306 -25.98 -2.68 -27.27
C ILE A 306 -24.51 -2.23 -27.24
N ARG A 307 -23.60 -3.16 -27.50
CA ARG A 307 -22.15 -2.90 -27.47
C ARG A 307 -21.61 -2.25 -28.74
N THR A 308 -22.44 -1.49 -29.43
CA THR A 308 -22.07 -0.71 -30.62
C THR A 308 -22.27 0.77 -30.31
N LEU A 309 -21.21 1.56 -30.38
CA LEU A 309 -21.24 3.00 -30.14
C LEU A 309 -20.96 3.76 -31.44
N SER A 310 -21.77 4.78 -31.72
CA SER A 310 -21.44 5.77 -32.75
C SER A 310 -20.39 6.74 -32.24
N PHE A 311 -19.55 7.28 -33.14
CA PHE A 311 -18.61 8.35 -32.81
C PHE A 311 -19.33 9.59 -32.28
N ASP A 312 -20.56 9.87 -32.74
CA ASP A 312 -21.38 10.99 -32.24
C ASP A 312 -21.78 10.84 -30.77
N ASP A 313 -22.14 9.62 -30.38
CA ASP A 313 -22.49 9.30 -29.00
C ASP A 313 -21.29 9.48 -28.07
N ILE A 314 -20.09 9.12 -28.54
CA ILE A 314 -18.86 9.26 -27.77
C ILE A 314 -18.43 10.73 -27.72
N ALA A 315 -18.54 11.46 -28.84
CA ALA A 315 -18.20 12.88 -28.92
C ALA A 315 -19.09 13.73 -27.99
N SER A 316 -20.40 13.44 -27.97
CA SER A 316 -21.34 14.13 -27.07
C SER A 316 -21.08 13.79 -25.59
N ALA A 317 -20.76 12.53 -25.27
CA ALA A 317 -20.46 12.12 -23.90
C ALA A 317 -19.10 12.65 -23.39
N THR A 318 -18.10 12.79 -24.26
CA THR A 318 -16.73 13.18 -23.87
C THR A 318 -16.41 14.66 -24.12
N HIS A 319 -17.32 15.42 -24.73
CA HIS A 319 -17.10 16.79 -25.19
C HIS A 319 -15.83 16.97 -26.05
N LEU A 320 -15.46 15.94 -26.80
CA LEU A 320 -14.31 15.95 -27.70
C LEU A 320 -14.76 16.05 -29.18
N PRO A 321 -13.94 16.67 -30.04
CA PRO A 321 -14.18 16.63 -31.48
C PRO A 321 -14.04 15.19 -32.00
N LYS A 322 -14.79 14.86 -33.06
CA LYS A 322 -14.85 13.50 -33.62
C LYS A 322 -13.46 12.93 -33.95
N ASP A 323 -12.55 13.75 -34.46
CA ASP A 323 -11.19 13.34 -34.84
C ASP A 323 -10.40 12.74 -33.65
N ASN A 324 -10.62 13.26 -32.44
CA ASN A 324 -9.93 12.79 -31.24
C ASN A 324 -10.59 11.55 -30.62
N VAL A 325 -11.83 11.24 -31.00
CA VAL A 325 -12.56 10.05 -30.51
C VAL A 325 -11.84 8.77 -30.96
N GLU A 326 -11.37 8.72 -32.20
CA GLU A 326 -10.65 7.56 -32.73
C GLU A 326 -9.36 7.28 -31.94
N HIS A 327 -8.56 8.32 -31.69
CA HIS A 327 -7.34 8.22 -30.89
C HIS A 327 -7.63 7.75 -29.46
N LEU A 328 -8.73 8.21 -28.86
CA LEU A 328 -9.15 7.79 -27.53
C LEU A 328 -9.54 6.32 -27.50
N VAL A 329 -10.30 5.84 -28.49
CA VAL A 329 -10.69 4.43 -28.59
C VAL A 329 -9.46 3.55 -28.83
N MET A 330 -8.56 3.94 -29.74
CA MET A 330 -7.29 3.22 -29.96
C MET A 330 -6.45 3.13 -28.68
N ARG A 331 -6.35 4.22 -27.91
CA ARG A 331 -5.63 4.24 -26.64
C ARG A 331 -6.29 3.36 -25.59
N SER A 332 -7.63 3.38 -25.48
CA SER A 332 -8.36 2.52 -24.53
C SER A 332 -8.14 1.02 -24.81
N ILE A 333 -8.04 0.64 -26.08
CA ILE A 333 -7.70 -0.73 -26.48
C ILE A 333 -6.23 -1.05 -26.14
N SER A 334 -5.31 -0.12 -26.40
CA SER A 334 -3.88 -0.29 -26.11
C SER A 334 -3.59 -0.46 -24.61
N LEU A 335 -4.35 0.23 -23.76
CA LEU A 335 -4.29 0.11 -22.30
C LEU A 335 -5.00 -1.14 -21.77
N GLY A 336 -5.70 -1.88 -22.63
CA GLY A 336 -6.45 -3.08 -22.25
C GLY A 336 -7.75 -2.80 -21.50
N LEU A 337 -8.27 -1.56 -21.54
CA LEU A 337 -9.56 -1.20 -20.92
C LEU A 337 -10.73 -1.81 -21.69
N LEU A 338 -10.63 -1.80 -23.01
CA LEU A 338 -11.62 -2.32 -23.94
C LEU A 338 -10.95 -3.27 -24.93
N LYS A 339 -11.68 -4.28 -25.41
CA LYS A 339 -11.33 -5.01 -26.62
C LYS A 339 -12.47 -4.88 -27.61
N GLY A 340 -12.15 -4.59 -28.86
CA GLY A 340 -13.16 -4.37 -29.88
C GLY A 340 -12.54 -4.09 -31.25
N SER A 341 -13.41 -3.82 -32.21
CA SER A 341 -13.07 -3.37 -33.55
C SER A 341 -13.65 -1.98 -33.80
N ILE A 342 -12.90 -1.18 -34.57
CA ILE A 342 -13.28 0.16 -34.99
C ILE A 342 -13.63 0.06 -36.48
N ASP A 343 -14.83 0.52 -36.85
CA ASP A 343 -15.24 0.70 -38.23
C ASP A 343 -15.37 2.20 -38.50
N GLN A 344 -14.33 2.76 -39.14
CA GLN A 344 -14.26 4.17 -39.46
C GLN A 344 -15.26 4.57 -40.56
N VAL A 345 -15.61 3.66 -41.48
CA VAL A 345 -16.51 3.97 -42.61
C VAL A 345 -17.93 4.19 -42.12
N ASN A 346 -18.36 3.39 -41.14
CA ASN A 346 -19.68 3.51 -40.52
C ASN A 346 -19.68 4.38 -39.26
N GLU A 347 -18.54 4.92 -38.84
CA GLU A 347 -18.35 5.65 -37.56
C GLU A 347 -18.83 4.82 -36.33
N LEU A 348 -18.58 3.51 -36.34
CA LEU A 348 -19.03 2.58 -35.29
C LEU A 348 -17.86 1.92 -34.55
N VAL A 349 -17.97 1.84 -33.23
CA VAL A 349 -17.09 1.04 -32.37
C VAL A 349 -17.88 -0.15 -31.84
N THR A 350 -17.44 -1.35 -32.17
CA THR A 350 -18.01 -2.60 -31.63
C THR A 350 -17.13 -3.12 -30.50
N VAL A 351 -17.65 -3.11 -29.27
CA VAL A 351 -16.92 -3.54 -28.07
C VAL A 351 -17.23 -5.00 -27.76
N ALA A 352 -16.21 -5.86 -27.77
CA ALA A 352 -16.31 -7.27 -27.42
C ALA A 352 -16.16 -7.51 -25.92
N TRP A 353 -15.25 -6.78 -25.26
CA TRP A 353 -14.92 -6.99 -23.86
C TRP A 353 -14.57 -5.68 -23.17
N VAL A 354 -14.93 -5.57 -21.89
CA VAL A 354 -14.65 -4.43 -21.00
C VAL A 354 -13.95 -4.96 -19.77
N GLN A 355 -12.94 -4.25 -19.29
CA GLN A 355 -12.23 -4.61 -18.07
C GLN A 355 -13.18 -4.63 -16.86
N PRO A 356 -13.18 -5.72 -16.05
CA PRO A 356 -13.92 -5.76 -14.80
C PRO A 356 -13.45 -4.66 -13.85
N ARG A 357 -14.40 -3.92 -13.28
CA ARG A 357 -14.17 -2.80 -12.37
C ARG A 357 -14.96 -3.01 -11.08
N ILE A 358 -14.53 -2.35 -10.01
CA ILE A 358 -15.30 -2.28 -8.77
C ILE A 358 -16.59 -1.50 -9.04
N ILE A 359 -17.70 -2.09 -8.59
CA ILE A 359 -19.05 -1.68 -8.95
C ILE A 359 -19.69 -0.96 -7.77
N ASN A 360 -20.25 0.22 -8.02
CA ASN A 360 -21.04 0.96 -7.04
C ASN A 360 -22.45 0.36 -6.91
N GLY A 361 -23.12 0.58 -5.77
CA GLY A 361 -24.47 0.04 -5.52
C GLY A 361 -25.49 0.34 -6.64
N ASP A 362 -25.40 1.53 -7.25
CA ASP A 362 -26.27 1.92 -8.38
C ASP A 362 -26.03 1.10 -9.64
N GLN A 363 -24.77 0.76 -9.93
CA GLN A 363 -24.41 -0.08 -11.06
C GLN A 363 -24.88 -1.53 -10.83
N ILE A 364 -24.84 -2.03 -9.59
CA ILE A 364 -25.42 -3.34 -9.23
C ILE A 364 -26.93 -3.35 -9.50
N ASN A 365 -27.63 -2.27 -9.16
CA ASN A 365 -29.07 -2.14 -9.44
C ASN A 365 -29.37 -2.20 -10.95
N LYS A 366 -28.56 -1.53 -11.78
CA LYS A 366 -28.67 -1.61 -13.25
C LYS A 366 -28.43 -3.05 -13.76
N MET A 367 -27.43 -3.74 -13.23
CA MET A 367 -27.17 -5.15 -13.59
C MET A 367 -28.32 -6.07 -13.18
N LYS A 368 -28.89 -5.85 -11.98
CA LYS A 368 -30.05 -6.59 -11.50
C LYS A 368 -31.25 -6.40 -12.43
N GLN A 369 -31.55 -5.17 -12.84
CA GLN A 369 -32.65 -4.89 -13.78
C GLN A 369 -32.47 -5.65 -15.10
N ARG A 370 -31.25 -5.64 -15.68
CA ARG A 370 -30.95 -6.39 -16.90
C ARG A 370 -31.12 -7.90 -16.76
N LEU A 371 -30.71 -8.47 -15.63
CA LEU A 371 -30.89 -9.90 -15.36
C LEU A 371 -32.37 -10.27 -15.22
N VAL A 372 -33.18 -9.36 -14.69
CA VAL A 372 -34.64 -9.54 -14.60
C VAL A 372 -35.26 -9.49 -16.00
N GLU A 373 -34.92 -8.50 -16.83
CA GLU A 373 -35.38 -8.41 -18.23
C GLU A 373 -35.02 -9.68 -19.01
N TRP A 374 -33.79 -10.15 -18.88
CA TRP A 374 -33.35 -11.37 -19.56
C TRP A 374 -34.09 -12.63 -19.07
N ASN A 375 -34.36 -12.72 -17.77
CA ASN A 375 -35.15 -13.82 -17.21
C ASN A 375 -36.61 -13.79 -17.73
N GLU A 376 -37.20 -12.60 -17.88
CA GLU A 376 -38.53 -12.43 -18.46
C GLU A 376 -38.55 -12.84 -19.94
N GLU A 377 -37.54 -12.45 -20.72
CA GLU A 377 -37.39 -12.87 -22.13
C GLU A 377 -37.27 -14.40 -22.25
N VAL A 378 -36.43 -15.03 -21.43
CA VAL A 378 -36.26 -16.49 -21.42
C VAL A 378 -37.54 -17.20 -20.99
N SER A 379 -38.26 -16.68 -19.99
CA SER A 379 -39.55 -17.24 -19.56
C SER A 379 -40.60 -17.13 -20.68
N SER A 380 -40.63 -16.00 -21.39
CA SER A 380 -41.53 -15.79 -22.52
C SER A 380 -41.23 -16.76 -23.67
N LEU A 381 -39.94 -16.98 -23.96
CA LEU A 381 -39.48 -17.92 -24.98
C LEU A 381 -39.79 -19.36 -24.59
N GLY A 382 -39.57 -19.73 -23.33
CA GLY A 382 -39.92 -21.04 -22.77
C GLY A 382 -41.40 -21.36 -22.95
N LYS A 383 -42.30 -20.46 -22.53
CA LYS A 383 -43.75 -20.60 -22.73
C LYS A 383 -44.12 -20.77 -24.21
N LYS A 384 -43.43 -20.04 -25.11
CA LYS A 384 -43.67 -20.09 -26.55
C LYS A 384 -43.22 -21.43 -27.17
N ILE A 385 -42.11 -21.99 -26.68
CA ILE A 385 -41.60 -23.30 -27.10
C ILE A 385 -42.49 -24.42 -26.56
N GLU A 386 -42.89 -24.38 -25.29
CA GLU A 386 -43.81 -25.35 -24.68
C GLU A 386 -45.14 -25.43 -25.44
N ALA A 387 -45.72 -24.28 -25.80
CA ALA A 387 -46.95 -24.22 -26.58
C ALA A 387 -46.82 -24.87 -27.96
N ARG A 388 -45.64 -24.79 -28.59
CA ARG A 388 -45.36 -25.35 -29.93
C ARG A 388 -44.92 -26.81 -29.88
N GLY A 389 -44.22 -27.22 -28.82
CA GLY A 389 -43.67 -28.57 -28.63
C GLY A 389 -44.63 -29.57 -27.99
N LYS A 390 -45.81 -29.12 -27.53
CA LYS A 390 -46.81 -29.93 -26.83
C LYS A 390 -47.35 -31.13 -27.64
N SER A 391 -47.18 -31.13 -28.95
CA SER A 391 -47.56 -32.24 -29.83
C SER A 391 -46.43 -33.24 -30.12
N ILE A 392 -45.19 -32.92 -29.74
CA ILE A 392 -43.97 -33.66 -30.13
C ILE A 392 -43.36 -34.41 -28.94
N TRP A 393 -43.54 -33.91 -27.71
CA TRP A 393 -42.95 -34.49 -26.49
C TRP A 393 -44.08 -35.02 -25.58
N VAL A 394 -43.92 -36.26 -25.07
CA VAL A 394 -44.81 -36.90 -24.07
C VAL A 394 -44.35 -36.55 -22.67
#